data_AF-A0A7C6XS15-F1
#
_entry.id   AF-A0A7C6XS15-F1
#
_cell.length_a   1.000
_cell.length_b   1.000
_cell.length_c   1.000
_cell.angle_alpha   90.00
_cell.angle_beta   90.00
_cell.angle_gamma   90.00
#
_symmetry.space_group_name_H-M   'P 1'
#
loop_
_entity.id
_entity.type
_entity.pdbx_description
1 polymer ?
#
loop_
_entity_poly.entity_id
_entity_poly.type
_entity_poly.pdbx_seq_one_letter_code
_entity_poly.pdbx_strand_id
1 'polypeptide(L)'
;ATQPLSGMRCLSREAFDAALPFAAGWGVEAAMTIDVVNAGLRVEEVECDLHHRVTGRDLKAQLHRAAQYRDVARAIIVRRIRAKRNGDNHKETGK
;
A
#
# COMPACT_ATOMS: atom_id res chain seq x y z
N ALA A 1 -8.04 -7.09 6.71
CA ALA A 1 -7.53 -7.22 5.34
C ALA A 1 -6.87 -8.58 5.20
N THR A 2 -7.42 -9.42 4.32
CA THR A 2 -7.08 -10.82 4.09
C THR A 2 -6.13 -10.98 2.90
N GLN A 3 -6.21 -10.10 1.90
CA GLN A 3 -5.35 -10.10 0.71
C GLN A 3 -4.83 -8.68 0.39
N PRO A 4 -4.08 -8.03 1.31
CA PRO A 4 -3.71 -6.62 1.20
C PRO A 4 -2.76 -6.31 0.02
N LEU A 5 -2.15 -7.33 -0.58
CA LEU A 5 -1.23 -7.21 -1.72
C LEU A 5 -1.85 -7.70 -3.04
N SER A 6 -3.16 -7.93 -3.08
CA SER A 6 -3.84 -8.27 -4.33
C SER A 6 -3.85 -7.06 -5.26
N GLY A 7 -3.31 -7.20 -6.47
CA GLY A 7 -3.38 -6.17 -7.51
C GLY A 7 -4.79 -5.98 -8.08
N MET A 8 -5.72 -6.90 -7.82
CA MET A 8 -7.11 -6.80 -8.28
C MET A 8 -7.89 -5.88 -7.35
N ARG A 9 -8.36 -4.76 -7.89
CA ARG A 9 -9.05 -3.71 -7.13
C ARG A 9 -9.78 -2.74 -8.04
N CYS A 10 -10.77 -2.07 -7.47
CA CYS A 10 -11.47 -0.96 -8.09
C CYS A 10 -11.30 0.27 -7.20
N LEU A 11 -11.16 1.45 -7.82
CA LEU A 11 -11.03 2.73 -7.12
C LEU A 11 -12.08 3.69 -7.66
N SER A 12 -12.70 4.45 -6.77
CA SER A 12 -13.36 5.70 -7.17
C SER A 12 -12.30 6.72 -7.63
N ARG A 13 -12.74 7.78 -8.30
CA ARG A 13 -11.84 8.90 -8.66
C ARG A 13 -11.17 9.49 -7.43
N GLU A 14 -11.93 9.73 -6.36
CA GLU A 14 -11.44 10.27 -5.09
C GLU A 14 -10.37 9.37 -4.46
N ALA A 15 -10.59 8.05 -4.46
CA ALA A 15 -9.62 7.10 -3.92
C ALA A 15 -8.35 7.01 -4.79
N PHE A 16 -8.50 7.12 -6.11
CA PHE A 16 -7.36 7.19 -7.03
C PHE A 16 -6.52 8.43 -6.74
N ASP A 17 -7.15 9.60 -6.66
CA ASP A 17 -6.46 10.87 -6.43
C ASP A 17 -5.79 10.90 -5.04
N ALA A 18 -6.43 10.35 -4.01
CA ALA A 18 -5.87 10.21 -2.67
C ALA A 18 -4.65 9.27 -2.62
N ALA A 19 -4.60 8.26 -3.49
CA ALA A 19 -3.50 7.30 -3.55
C ALA A 19 -2.30 7.80 -4.37
N LEU A 20 -2.41 8.96 -5.02
CA LEU A 20 -1.29 9.56 -5.75
C LEU A 20 -0.33 10.32 -4.81
N PRO A 21 0.99 10.31 -5.10
CA PRO A 21 1.64 9.46 -6.10
C PRO A 21 1.76 8.01 -5.62
N PHE A 22 1.57 7.07 -6.54
CA PHE A 22 1.74 5.64 -6.25
C PHE A 22 3.15 5.32 -5.77
N ALA A 23 3.27 4.37 -4.84
CA ALA A 23 4.57 3.81 -4.50
C ALA A 23 5.13 2.99 -5.68
N ALA A 24 6.44 3.01 -5.84
CA ALA A 24 7.10 2.24 -6.88
C ALA A 24 7.18 0.74 -6.51
N GLY A 25 7.28 -0.09 -7.55
CA GLY A 25 7.48 -1.53 -7.41
C GLY A 25 6.33 -2.21 -6.66
N TRP A 26 6.68 -3.20 -5.85
CA TRP A 26 5.72 -4.05 -5.13
C TRP A 26 5.06 -3.39 -3.92
N GLY A 27 5.41 -2.13 -3.65
CA GLY A 27 4.83 -1.38 -2.55
C GLY A 27 3.50 -0.71 -2.88
N VAL A 28 3.08 -0.66 -4.15
CA VAL A 28 1.93 0.12 -4.60
C VAL A 28 0.63 -0.30 -3.92
N GLU A 29 0.43 -1.59 -3.69
CA GLU A 29 -0.75 -2.15 -3.03
C GLU A 29 -0.90 -1.73 -1.57
N ALA A 30 0.15 -1.95 -0.78
CA ALA A 30 0.15 -1.58 0.63
C ALA A 30 0.06 -0.05 0.79
N ALA A 31 0.81 0.68 -0.03
CA ALA A 31 0.82 2.14 -0.08
C ALA A 31 -0.56 2.74 -0.32
N MET A 32 -1.20 2.31 -1.41
CA MET A 32 -2.52 2.79 -1.82
C MET A 32 -3.54 2.57 -0.71
N THR A 33 -3.54 1.39 -0.08
CA THR A 33 -4.44 1.09 1.04
C THR A 33 -4.22 2.07 2.20
N ILE A 34 -2.96 2.33 2.58
CA ILE A 34 -2.62 3.27 3.65
C ILE A 34 -3.08 4.68 3.30
N ASP A 35 -2.84 5.15 2.08
CA ASP A 35 -3.17 6.51 1.67
C ASP A 35 -4.68 6.74 1.63
N VAL A 36 -5.44 5.79 1.07
CA VAL A 36 -6.91 5.84 1.01
C VAL A 36 -7.52 5.84 2.42
N VAL A 37 -7.03 4.97 3.32
CA VAL A 37 -7.49 4.94 4.71
C VAL A 37 -7.13 6.23 5.45
N ASN A 38 -5.91 6.76 5.26
CA ASN A 38 -5.49 8.02 5.87
C ASN A 38 -6.28 9.22 5.35
N ALA A 39 -6.80 9.17 4.12
CA ALA A 39 -7.72 10.15 3.56
C ALA A 39 -9.15 10.04 4.11
N GLY A 40 -9.42 9.08 5.01
CA GLY A 40 -10.74 8.86 5.60
C GLY A 40 -11.73 8.15 4.68
N LEU A 41 -11.26 7.58 3.56
CA LEU A 41 -12.09 6.85 2.62
C LEU A 41 -12.29 5.39 3.05
N ARG A 42 -13.39 4.78 2.60
CA ARG A 42 -13.73 3.38 2.92
C ARG A 42 -12.97 2.40 2.03
N VAL A 43 -12.43 1.35 2.64
CA VAL A 43 -11.84 0.19 1.95
C VAL A 43 -12.63 -1.05 2.36
N GLU A 44 -13.04 -1.85 1.38
CA GLU A 44 -13.77 -3.10 1.57
C GLU A 44 -13.14 -4.21 0.73
N GLU A 45 -13.07 -5.41 1.31
CA GLU A 45 -12.69 -6.61 0.58
C GLU A 45 -13.97 -7.32 0.12
N VAL A 46 -14.07 -7.56 -1.19
CA VAL A 46 -15.16 -8.32 -1.78
C VAL A 46 -14.67 -9.73 -2.04
N GLU A 47 -15.38 -10.73 -1.52
CA GLU A 47 -15.07 -12.12 -1.78
C GLU A 47 -15.31 -12.45 -3.26
N CYS A 48 -14.30 -13.05 -3.89
CA CYS A 48 -14.32 -13.40 -5.31
C CYS A 48 -13.74 -14.81 -5.48
N ASP A 49 -14.33 -15.58 -6.39
CA ASP A 49 -13.81 -16.91 -6.78
C ASP A 49 -12.60 -16.77 -7.72
N LEU A 50 -11.48 -16.29 -7.15
CA LEU A 50 -10.24 -15.99 -7.87
C LEU A 50 -9.07 -16.69 -7.17
N HIS A 51 -8.34 -17.52 -7.90
CA HIS A 51 -7.20 -18.25 -7.37
C HIS A 51 -5.88 -17.69 -7.90
N HIS A 52 -4.94 -17.47 -6.98
CA HIS A 52 -3.58 -17.08 -7.35
C HIS A 52 -2.82 -18.29 -7.88
N ARG A 53 -2.22 -18.17 -9.07
CA ARG A 53 -1.28 -19.17 -9.60
C ARG A 53 0.07 -19.03 -8.90
N VAL A 54 0.34 -19.91 -7.95
CA VAL A 54 1.57 -19.84 -7.13
C VAL A 54 2.81 -20.13 -8.00
N THR A 55 3.82 -19.27 -7.92
CA THR A 55 5.16 -19.55 -8.47
C THR A 55 5.93 -20.50 -7.55
N GLY A 56 6.84 -21.30 -8.12
CA GLY A 56 7.57 -22.35 -7.40
C GLY A 56 8.35 -21.87 -6.17
N ARG A 57 8.91 -22.82 -5.42
CA ARG A 57 9.66 -22.56 -4.17
C ARG A 57 11.18 -22.52 -4.35
N ASP A 58 11.66 -22.29 -5.57
CA ASP A 58 13.10 -22.25 -5.85
C ASP A 58 13.79 -20.99 -5.26
N LEU A 59 15.12 -21.00 -5.26
CA LEU A 59 15.93 -19.88 -4.74
C LEU A 59 15.62 -18.57 -5.46
N LYS A 60 15.34 -18.62 -6.76
CA LYS A 60 14.99 -17.45 -7.58
C LYS A 60 13.66 -16.84 -7.10
N ALA A 61 12.67 -17.66 -6.78
CA ALA A 61 11.40 -17.24 -6.23
C ALA A 61 11.55 -16.66 -4.82
N GLN A 62 12.46 -17.18 -4.00
CA GLN A 62 12.78 -16.59 -2.69
C GLN A 62 13.44 -15.21 -2.83
N LEU A 63 14.41 -15.06 -3.73
CA LEU A 63 15.03 -13.76 -4.02
C LEU A 63 14.01 -12.74 -4.56
N HIS A 64 13.10 -13.20 -5.42
CA HIS A 64 12.00 -12.38 -5.91
C HIS A 64 11.12 -11.90 -4.75
N ARG A 65 10.67 -12.80 -3.86
CA ARG A 65 9.90 -12.45 -2.67
C ARG A 65 10.64 -11.49 -1.73
N ALA A 66 11.96 -11.63 -1.58
CA ALA A 66 12.77 -10.70 -0.80
C ALA A 66 12.77 -9.28 -1.42
N ALA A 67 12.85 -9.18 -2.75
CA ALA A 67 12.72 -7.90 -3.44
C ALA A 67 11.32 -7.28 -3.26
N GLN A 68 10.27 -8.10 -3.34
CA GLN A 68 8.88 -7.68 -3.04
C GLN A 68 8.76 -7.11 -1.62
N TYR A 69 9.27 -7.86 -0.64
CA TYR A 69 9.24 -7.47 0.77
C TYR A 69 9.95 -6.12 1.00
N ARG A 70 11.14 -5.94 0.41
CA ARG A 70 11.91 -4.68 0.52
C ARG A 70 11.09 -3.49 0.02
N ASP A 71 10.43 -3.63 -1.13
CA ASP A 71 9.68 -2.55 -1.74
C ASP A 71 8.42 -2.19 -0.93
N VAL A 72 7.73 -3.20 -0.38
CA VAL A 72 6.60 -3.01 0.56
C VAL A 72 7.08 -2.29 1.83
N ALA A 73 8.18 -2.76 2.44
CA ALA A 73 8.73 -2.14 3.65
C ALA A 73 9.10 -0.67 3.42
N ARG A 74 9.75 -0.38 2.27
CA ARG A 74 10.06 1.00 1.86
C ARG A 74 8.81 1.86 1.75
N ALA A 75 7.75 1.36 1.12
CA ALA A 75 6.50 2.09 0.93
C ALA A 75 5.82 2.46 2.26
N ILE A 76 5.86 1.56 3.25
CA ILE A 76 5.34 1.78 4.60
C ILE A 76 6.18 2.82 5.34
N ILE A 77 7.51 2.68 5.34
CA ILE A 77 8.42 3.59 6.04
C ILE A 77 8.28 5.03 5.53
N VAL A 78 8.23 5.22 4.21
CA VAL A 78 8.06 6.55 3.59
C VAL A 78 6.78 7.23 4.09
N ARG A 79 5.66 6.50 4.16
CA ARG A 79 4.38 7.03 4.66
C ARG A 79 4.41 7.34 6.15
N ARG A 80 5.05 6.50 6.95
CA ARG A 80 5.21 6.74 8.39
C ARG A 80 6.02 8.02 8.66
N ILE A 81 7.09 8.25 7.90
CA ILE A 81 7.89 9.48 8.00
C ILE A 81 7.06 10.70 7.59
N ARG A 82 6.31 10.62 6.47
CA ARG A 82 5.43 11.72 6.02
C ARG A 82 4.35 12.05 7.05
N ALA A 83 3.67 11.05 7.60
CA ALA A 83 2.65 11.23 8.62
C ALA A 83 3.19 11.94 9.87
N LYS A 84 4.40 11.55 10.33
CA LYS A 84 5.06 12.22 11.46
C LYS A 84 5.33 13.70 11.16
N ARG A 85 5.90 14.00 9.98
CA ARG A 85 6.17 15.39 9.55
C ARG A 85 4.91 16.25 9.50
N ASN A 86 3.81 15.71 8.97
CA ASN A 86 2.54 16.43 8.91
C ASN A 86 1.96 16.71 10.31
N GLY A 87 2.10 15.75 11.24
CA GLY A 87 1.69 15.92 12.63
C GLY A 87 2.52 16.96 13.40
N ASP A 88 3.83 17.02 13.13
CA ASP A 88 4.72 18.03 13.73
C ASP A 88 4.35 19.45 13.22
N ASN A 89 4.14 19.62 11.90
CA ASN A 89 3.72 20.90 11.31
C ASN A 89 2.37 21.41 11.87
N HIS A 90 1.40 20.51 12.09
CA HIS A 90 0.10 20.90 12.64
C HIS A 90 0.22 21.45 14.07
N LYS A 91 1.16 20.92 14.87
CA LYS A 91 1.43 21.44 16.22
C LYS A 91 2.10 22.81 16.21
N GLU A 92 2.94 23.10 15.22
CA GLU A 92 3.58 24.43 15.08
C GLU A 92 2.61 25.51 14.60
N THR A 93 1.63 25.16 13.75
CA THR A 93 0.66 26.13 13.21
C THR A 93 -0.44 26.49 14.23
N GLY A 94 -0.68 25.65 15.22
CA GLY A 94 -1.68 25.84 16.28
C GLY A 94 -1.16 26.57 17.53
N LYS A 95 0.02 27.19 17.47
CA LYS A 95 0.63 27.98 18.55
C LYS A 95 0.76 29.44 18.13
#